data_AF-A0A520GRI8-F1
#
_entry.id   AF-A0A520GRI8-F1
#
_cell.length_a   1.000
_cell.length_b   1.000
_cell.length_c   1.000
_cell.angle_alpha   90.00
_cell.angle_beta   90.00
_cell.angle_gamma   90.00
#
_symmetry.space_group_name_H-M   'P 1'
#
loop_
_entity.id
_entity.type
_entity.pdbx_description
1 polymer ?
#
loop_
_entity_poly.entity_id
_entity_poly.type
_entity_poly.pdbx_seq_one_letter_code
_entity_poly.pdbx_strand_id
1 'polypeptide(L)'
;MTDAKFQIGGKDLEYPVLTGSVGPDVVDIRKLYGQTGAFTYDPGFTSTASCRSELTYIDGDEGVLLHRGYPIGELAEQSSFMEVAYLLLNGELP
;
A
#
# COMPACT_ATOMS: atom_id res chain seq x y z
N MET A 1 7.33 16.51 -3.52
CA MET A 1 7.77 15.13 -3.75
C MET A 1 9.06 14.96 -3.01
N THR A 2 9.13 13.95 -2.15
CA THR A 2 10.34 13.60 -1.43
C THR A 2 10.99 12.44 -2.18
N ASP A 3 12.29 12.48 -2.36
CA ASP A 3 13.03 11.39 -2.99
C ASP A 3 13.87 10.65 -1.93
N ALA A 4 13.94 9.33 -2.04
CA ALA A 4 14.82 8.49 -1.24
C ALA A 4 16.17 8.35 -1.93
N LYS A 5 17.25 8.44 -1.16
CA LYS A 5 18.62 8.29 -1.65
C LYS A 5 19.13 6.88 -1.40
N PHE A 6 19.58 6.21 -2.46
CA PHE A 6 20.22 4.90 -2.42
C PHE A 6 21.66 5.01 -2.91
N GLN A 7 22.60 4.53 -2.11
CA GLN A 7 24.00 4.43 -2.49
C GLN A 7 24.39 2.96 -2.70
N ILE A 8 24.67 2.57 -3.94
CA ILE A 8 25.06 1.20 -4.30
C ILE A 8 26.24 1.25 -5.29
N GLY A 9 27.32 0.53 -4.98
CA GLY A 9 28.49 0.44 -5.85
C GLY A 9 29.16 1.79 -6.16
N GLY A 10 29.13 2.72 -5.20
CA GLY A 10 29.69 4.07 -5.35
C GLY A 10 28.85 5.03 -6.21
N LYS A 11 27.63 4.63 -6.59
CA LYS A 11 26.66 5.50 -7.28
C LYS A 11 25.59 5.95 -6.30
N ASP A 12 25.30 7.24 -6.32
CA ASP A 12 24.16 7.82 -5.61
C ASP A 12 22.98 7.90 -6.57
N LEU A 13 21.84 7.38 -6.14
CA LEU A 13 20.61 7.30 -6.93
C LEU A 13 19.45 7.86 -6.12
N GLU A 14 18.54 8.53 -6.81
CA GLU A 14 17.32 9.07 -6.23
C GLU A 14 16.13 8.28 -6.77
N TYR A 15 15.29 7.80 -5.86
CA TYR A 15 14.07 7.07 -6.15
C TYR A 15 12.87 7.85 -5.60
N PRO A 16 11.78 7.99 -6.39
CA PRO A 16 10.59 8.67 -5.91
C PRO A 16 10.00 8.00 -4.67
N VAL A 17 9.58 8.81 -3.70
CA VAL A 17 8.70 8.36 -2.62
C VAL A 17 7.27 8.64 -3.01
N LEU A 18 6.42 7.61 -2.96
CA LEU A 18 4.99 7.69 -3.25
C LEU A 18 4.22 7.60 -1.94
N THR A 19 3.23 8.48 -1.80
CA THR A 19 2.37 8.57 -0.61
C THR A 19 0.98 8.05 -0.92
N GLY A 20 0.44 7.21 -0.04
CA GLY A 20 -0.94 6.75 -0.07
C GLY A 20 -1.90 7.77 0.55
N SER A 21 -3.21 7.54 0.44
CA SER A 21 -4.19 8.29 1.23
C SER A 21 -4.10 7.98 2.73
N VAL A 22 -3.64 6.76 3.06
CA VAL A 22 -3.38 6.22 4.40
C VAL A 22 -2.19 5.25 4.34
N GLY A 23 -1.64 4.92 5.51
CA GLY A 23 -0.52 3.98 5.62
C GLY A 23 0.86 4.59 5.30
N PRO A 24 1.90 3.75 5.25
CA PRO A 24 3.27 4.19 5.06
C PRO A 24 3.56 4.63 3.62
N ASP A 25 4.51 5.54 3.47
CA ASP A 25 5.11 5.89 2.19
C ASP A 25 5.89 4.70 1.59
N VAL A 26 5.97 4.64 0.25
CA VAL A 26 6.70 3.60 -0.47
C VAL A 26 7.77 4.19 -1.38
N VAL A 27 8.92 3.52 -1.47
CA VAL A 27 9.97 3.89 -2.43
C VAL A 27 9.75 3.16 -3.74
N ASP A 28 9.66 3.90 -4.84
CA ASP A 28 9.50 3.33 -6.18
C ASP A 28 10.82 2.78 -6.72
N ILE A 29 11.05 1.48 -6.51
CA ILE A 29 12.24 0.76 -6.99
C ILE A 29 12.09 0.15 -8.38
N ARG A 30 11.08 0.53 -9.19
CA ARG A 30 10.84 -0.07 -10.52
C ARG A 30 12.05 0.01 -11.46
N LYS A 31 12.94 1.00 -11.27
CA LYS A 31 14.17 1.20 -12.07
C LYS A 31 15.44 0.69 -11.41
N LEU A 32 15.35 0.11 -10.20
CA LEU A 32 16.50 -0.26 -9.37
C LEU A 32 17.50 -1.15 -10.11
N TYR A 33 17.04 -2.30 -10.62
CA TYR A 33 17.91 -3.25 -11.32
C TYR A 33 18.57 -2.63 -12.55
N GLY A 34 17.82 -1.86 -13.36
CA GLY A 34 18.36 -1.23 -14.57
C GLY A 34 19.44 -0.18 -14.31
N GLN A 35 19.44 0.44 -13.11
CA GLN A 35 20.41 1.48 -12.75
C GLN A 35 21.60 0.94 -11.92
N THR A 36 21.37 -0.12 -11.14
CA THR A 36 22.34 -0.64 -10.17
C THR A 36 22.90 -2.02 -10.50
N GLY A 37 22.16 -2.83 -11.27
CA GLY A 37 22.42 -4.27 -11.41
C GLY A 37 22.08 -5.08 -10.15
N ALA A 38 21.43 -4.47 -9.14
CA ALA A 38 21.05 -5.10 -7.89
C ALA A 38 19.54 -5.36 -7.81
N PHE A 39 19.16 -6.38 -7.04
CA PHE A 39 17.79 -6.65 -6.64
C PHE A 39 17.60 -6.36 -5.15
N THR A 40 16.36 -6.11 -4.74
CA THR A 40 15.98 -6.28 -3.35
C THR A 40 15.84 -7.77 -3.03
N TYR A 41 16.14 -8.14 -1.78
CA TYR A 41 15.96 -9.49 -1.30
C TYR A 41 14.98 -9.45 -0.12
N ASP A 42 13.71 -9.81 -0.40
CA ASP A 42 12.61 -9.78 0.57
C ASP A 42 11.76 -11.05 0.42
N PRO A 43 12.26 -12.21 0.92
CA PRO A 43 11.53 -13.46 0.85
C PRO A 43 10.23 -13.34 1.67
N GLY A 44 9.09 -13.40 0.99
CA GLY A 44 7.77 -13.25 1.60
C GLY A 44 7.12 -11.88 1.42
N PHE A 45 7.80 -10.94 0.72
CA PHE A 45 7.26 -9.60 0.40
C PHE A 45 6.84 -8.77 1.62
N THR A 46 7.52 -8.98 2.76
CA THR A 46 7.17 -8.34 4.03
C THR A 46 7.37 -6.82 4.01
N SER A 47 8.29 -6.34 3.17
CA SER A 47 8.65 -4.93 3.02
C SER A 47 8.44 -4.44 1.59
N THR A 48 7.63 -5.17 0.80
CA THR A 48 7.41 -4.86 -0.62
C THR A 48 5.92 -4.63 -0.89
N ALA A 49 5.57 -3.38 -1.21
CA ALA A 49 4.25 -3.04 -1.70
C ALA A 49 4.08 -3.52 -3.16
N SER A 50 3.26 -4.55 -3.37
CA SER A 50 3.10 -5.21 -4.68
C SER A 50 2.09 -4.52 -5.60
N CYS A 51 1.14 -3.76 -5.05
CA CYS A 51 0.12 -3.06 -5.82
C CYS A 51 -0.33 -1.76 -5.14
N ARG A 52 -1.03 -0.92 -5.90
CA ARG A 52 -1.89 0.14 -5.37
C ARG A 52 -3.30 -0.41 -5.25
N SER A 53 -3.94 -0.21 -4.10
CA SER A 53 -5.32 -0.65 -3.85
C SER A 53 -6.13 0.46 -3.20
N GLU A 54 -7.41 0.51 -3.54
CA GLU A 54 -8.41 1.41 -2.94
C GLU A 54 -9.54 0.59 -2.27
N LEU A 55 -9.30 -0.71 -2.03
CA LEU A 55 -10.29 -1.66 -1.51
C LEU A 55 -10.32 -1.70 0.01
N THR A 56 -9.20 -2.02 0.63
CA THR A 56 -9.11 -2.29 2.07
C THR A 56 -7.81 -1.73 2.61
N TYR A 57 -7.88 -1.10 3.78
CA TYR A 57 -6.72 -0.68 4.55
C TYR A 57 -6.70 -1.41 5.89
N ILE A 58 -5.50 -1.79 6.32
CA ILE A 58 -5.26 -2.49 7.59
C ILE A 58 -4.09 -1.81 8.28
N ASP A 59 -4.28 -1.44 9.54
CA ASP A 59 -3.21 -1.10 10.47
C ASP A 59 -3.25 -2.08 11.64
N GLY A 60 -2.27 -2.99 11.69
CA GLY A 60 -2.21 -4.02 12.72
C GLY A 60 -1.79 -3.48 14.09
N ASP A 61 -1.02 -2.40 14.11
CA ASP A 61 -0.50 -1.82 15.35
C ASP A 61 -1.59 -1.02 16.06
N GLU A 62 -2.39 -0.27 15.30
CA GLU A 62 -3.54 0.51 15.81
C GLU A 62 -4.85 -0.30 15.82
N GLY A 63 -4.86 -1.53 15.30
CA GLY A 63 -6.05 -2.38 15.23
C GLY A 63 -7.14 -1.86 14.30
N VAL A 64 -6.76 -1.17 13.21
CA VAL A 64 -7.67 -0.56 12.24
C VAL A 64 -7.90 -1.51 11.06
N LEU A 65 -9.16 -1.68 10.68
CA LEU A 65 -9.56 -2.35 9.44
C LEU A 65 -10.67 -1.55 8.76
N LEU A 66 -10.41 -1.09 7.54
CA LEU A 66 -11.33 -0.28 6.75
C LEU A 66 -11.65 -0.97 5.41
N HIS A 67 -12.91 -1.04 5.03
CA HIS A 67 -13.33 -1.37 3.65
C HIS A 67 -13.84 -0.11 2.96
N ARG A 68 -13.20 0.29 1.85
CA ARG A 68 -13.48 1.54 1.13
C ARG A 68 -13.52 2.78 2.05
N GLY A 69 -12.75 2.77 3.14
CA GLY A 69 -12.70 3.84 4.13
C GLY A 69 -13.69 3.69 5.31
N TYR A 70 -14.66 2.78 5.24
CA TYR A 70 -15.60 2.52 6.33
C TYR A 70 -14.99 1.58 7.38
N PRO A 71 -15.07 1.90 8.68
CA PRO A 71 -14.65 1.00 9.75
C PRO A 71 -15.39 -0.33 9.71
N ILE A 72 -14.65 -1.43 9.88
CA ILE A 72 -15.26 -2.77 9.81
C ILE A 72 -16.38 -2.99 10.85
N GLY A 73 -16.25 -2.37 12.04
CA GLY A 73 -17.27 -2.47 13.09
C GLY A 73 -18.60 -1.86 12.66
N GLU A 74 -18.57 -0.70 12.01
CA GLU A 74 -19.78 -0.04 11.50
C GLU A 74 -20.46 -0.90 10.42
N LEU A 75 -19.68 -1.43 9.48
CA LEU A 75 -20.22 -2.32 8.44
C LEU A 75 -20.81 -3.60 9.03
N ALA A 76 -20.19 -4.16 10.08
CA ALA A 76 -20.67 -5.39 10.71
C ALA A 76 -21.98 -5.19 11.48
N GLU A 77 -22.17 -4.02 12.10
CA GLU A 77 -23.36 -3.70 12.89
C GLU A 77 -24.51 -3.15 12.03
N GLN A 78 -24.20 -2.41 10.97
CA GLN A 78 -25.16 -1.58 10.24
C GLN A 78 -25.38 -2.00 8.79
N SER A 79 -24.61 -2.95 8.25
CA SER A 79 -24.74 -3.40 6.87
C SER A 79 -24.95 -4.91 6.76
N SER A 80 -25.52 -5.32 5.64
CA SER A 80 -25.65 -6.71 5.23
C SER A 80 -24.46 -7.15 4.39
N PHE A 81 -24.24 -8.47 4.30
CA PHE A 81 -23.21 -9.03 3.43
C PHE A 81 -23.31 -8.55 1.97
N MET A 82 -24.54 -8.41 1.45
CA MET A 82 -24.75 -7.98 0.06
C MET A 82 -24.37 -6.51 -0.16
N GLU A 83 -24.65 -5.64 0.81
CA GLU A 83 -24.24 -4.23 0.76
C GLU A 83 -22.72 -4.10 0.83
N VAL A 84 -22.05 -4.87 1.69
CA VAL A 84 -20.58 -4.88 1.78
C VAL A 84 -19.95 -5.45 0.50
N ALA A 85 -20.53 -6.51 -0.08
CA ALA A 85 -20.07 -7.05 -1.36
C ALA A 85 -20.21 -6.01 -2.49
N TYR A 86 -21.33 -5.28 -2.51
CA TYR A 86 -21.55 -4.18 -3.44
C TYR A 86 -20.51 -3.06 -3.24
N LEU A 87 -20.29 -2.64 -1.99
CA LEU A 87 -19.30 -1.63 -1.61
C LEU A 87 -17.90 -1.99 -2.12
N LEU A 88 -17.46 -3.22 -1.88
CA LEU A 88 -16.13 -3.66 -2.31
C LEU A 88 -15.98 -3.64 -3.84
N LEU A 89 -17.01 -4.06 -4.56
CA LEU A 89 -16.99 -4.08 -6.03
C LEU A 89 -17.12 -2.69 -6.66
N ASN A 90 -17.97 -1.82 -6.10
CA ASN A 90 -18.39 -0.57 -6.74
C ASN A 90 -17.81 0.69 -6.11
N GLY A 91 -17.22 0.61 -4.92
CA GLY A 91 -16.55 1.72 -4.25
C GLY A 91 -17.38 2.44 -3.18
N GLU A 92 -18.71 2.39 -3.29
CA GLU A 92 -19.65 3.07 -2.38
C GLU A 92 -20.80 2.13 -1.97
N LEU A 93 -21.45 2.44 -0.84
CA LEU A 93 -22.64 1.70 -0.38
C LEU A 93 -23.82 1.96 -1.35
N PRO A 94 -24.73 0.98 -1.53
CA PRO A 94 -25.86 1.09 -2.45
C PRO A 94 -26.97 2.06 -1.99
#